data_AF-A0A2G1XQ63-F1
#
_entry.id   AF-A0A2G1XQ63-F1
#
_cell.length_a   1.000
_cell.length_b   1.000
_cell.length_c   1.000
_cell.angle_alpha   90.00
_cell.angle_beta   90.00
_cell.angle_gamma   90.00
#
_symmetry.space_group_name_H-M   'P 1'
#
loop_
_entity.id
_entity.type
_entity.pdbx_description
1 polymer ?
#
loop_
_entity_poly.entity_id
_entity_poly.type
_entity_poly.pdbx_seq_one_letter_code
_entity_poly.pdbx_strand_id
1 'polypeptide(L)' 'MTIRAVKFVSCECGHGRAYQDEHTAAKALGRAQAKRDRVGERKGHRRGLYRENRYYQCEHGLFHLTALSRSEYLGAAA' A
#
# COMPACT_ATOMS: atom_id res chain seq x y z
N MET A 1 14.95 16.39 -9.67
CA MET A 1 14.11 15.21 -9.99
C MET A 1 12.71 15.45 -9.45
N THR A 2 11.72 15.70 -10.31
CA THR A 2 10.30 15.72 -9.91
C THR A 2 9.87 14.29 -9.61
N ILE A 3 9.80 13.95 -8.33
CA ILE A 3 9.25 12.66 -7.89
C ILE A 3 7.76 12.68 -8.28
N ARG A 4 7.41 12.09 -9.42
CA ARG A 4 6.01 11.89 -9.81
C ARG A 4 5.38 10.96 -8.78
N ALA A 5 4.59 11.54 -7.88
CA ALA A 5 3.74 10.78 -6.97
C ALA A 5 2.72 9.99 -7.80
N VAL A 6 2.36 8.80 -7.30
CA VAL A 6 1.22 8.07 -7.86
C VAL A 6 -0.03 8.84 -7.46
N LYS A 7 -0.93 9.12 -8.41
CA LYS A 7 -2.18 9.82 -8.13
C LYS A 7 -2.99 8.98 -7.16
N PHE A 8 -3.41 9.59 -6.05
CA PHE A 8 -4.30 8.97 -5.07
C PHE A 8 -5.49 9.89 -4.84
N VAL A 9 -6.61 9.30 -4.47
CA VAL A 9 -7.84 10.01 -4.08
C VAL A 9 -8.14 9.71 -2.61
N SER A 10 -8.97 10.55 -1.99
CA SER A 10 -9.52 10.25 -0.67
C SER A 10 -10.67 9.26 -0.83
N CYS A 11 -10.66 8.15 -0.09
CA CYS A 11 -11.83 7.26 0.01
C CYS A 11 -12.69 7.66 1.20
N GLU A 12 -14.00 7.52 1.05
CA GLU A 12 -14.99 7.74 2.10
C GLU A 12 -15.00 6.63 3.16
N CYS A 13 -14.39 5.48 2.87
CA CYS A 13 -14.20 4.35 3.77
C CYS A 13 -13.26 4.61 4.97
N GLY A 14 -12.80 5.85 5.20
CA GLY A 14 -11.97 6.22 6.36
C GLY A 14 -10.49 5.82 6.28
N HIS A 15 -10.09 4.94 5.35
CA HIS A 15 -8.70 4.53 5.14
C HIS A 15 -7.80 5.60 4.50
N GLY A 16 -8.35 6.79 4.24
CA GLY A 16 -7.62 7.94 3.71
C GLY A 16 -7.30 7.78 2.23
N ARG A 17 -6.18 7.13 1.89
CA ARG A 17 -5.69 7.08 0.50
C ARG A 17 -6.18 5.86 -0.26
N ALA A 18 -6.67 6.11 -1.47
CA ALA A 18 -7.11 5.08 -2.39
C ALA A 18 -6.63 5.36 -3.82
N TYR A 19 -6.63 4.32 -4.64
CA TYR A 19 -6.24 4.36 -6.04
C TYR A 19 -7.44 3.98 -6.91
N GLN A 20 -7.59 4.62 -8.05
CA GLN A 20 -8.77 4.42 -8.91
C GLN A 20 -8.75 3.09 -9.65
N ASP A 21 -7.56 2.59 -9.97
CA ASP A 21 -7.36 1.38 -10.76
C ASP A 21 -6.29 0.48 -10.13
N GLU A 22 -6.42 -0.81 -10.42
CA GLU A 22 -5.54 -1.86 -9.91
C GLU A 22 -4.07 -1.62 -10.32
N HIS A 23 -3.85 -1.14 -11.54
CA HIS A 23 -2.51 -0.86 -12.06
C HIS A 23 -1.82 0.26 -11.27
N THR A 24 -2.54 1.34 -10.99
CA THR A 24 -2.09 2.45 -10.15
C THR A 24 -1.84 1.98 -8.72
N ALA A 25 -2.71 1.11 -8.16
CA ALA A 25 -2.51 0.52 -6.84
C ALA A 25 -1.25 -0.36 -6.77
N ALA A 26 -1.02 -1.22 -7.77
CA ALA A 26 0.16 -2.06 -7.86
C ALA A 26 1.45 -1.22 -7.98
N LYS A 27 1.40 -0.15 -8.80
CA LYS A 27 2.50 0.82 -8.92
C LYS A 27 2.77 1.56 -7.61
N ALA A 28 1.72 1.93 -6.88
CA ALA A 28 1.85 2.56 -5.57
C ALA A 28 2.46 1.60 -4.54
N LEU A 29 2.00 0.34 -4.52
CA LEU A 29 2.52 -0.70 -3.63
C LEU A 29 4.02 -0.91 -3.85
N GLY A 30 4.46 -1.11 -5.10
CA GLY A 30 5.88 -1.29 -5.41
C GLY A 30 6.73 -0.08 -5.00
N ARG A 31 6.21 1.14 -5.16
CA ARG A 31 6.90 2.36 -4.71
C ARG A 31 6.96 2.49 -3.20
N ALA A 32 5.89 2.13 -2.49
CA ALA A 32 5.86 2.11 -1.03
C ALA A 32 6.91 1.12 -0.51
N GLN A 33 6.91 -0.10 -1.01
CA GLN A 33 7.88 -1.14 -0.65
C GLN A 33 9.32 -0.70 -0.93
N ALA A 34 9.62 -0.21 -2.14
CA ALA A 34 10.95 0.28 -2.48
C ALA A 34 11.40 1.47 -1.62
N LYS A 35 10.47 2.29 -1.11
CA LYS A 35 10.79 3.34 -0.13
C LYS A 35 11.13 2.72 1.23
N ARG A 36 10.37 1.72 1.70
CA ARG A 36 10.64 1.03 2.97
C ARG A 36 11.97 0.28 2.93
N ASP A 37 12.28 -0.39 1.82
CA ASP A 37 13.54 -1.09 1.63
C ASP A 37 14.74 -0.14 1.71
N ARG A 38 14.69 1.00 1.00
CA ARG A 38 15.71 2.05 1.11
C ARG A 38 15.86 2.62 2.52
N VAL A 39 14.75 2.76 3.26
CA VAL A 39 14.78 3.21 4.66
C VAL A 39 15.42 2.15 5.55
N GLY A 40 15.10 0.87 5.36
CA GLY A 40 15.70 -0.23 6.11
C GLY A 40 17.19 -0.41 5.85
N GLU A 41 17.61 -0.25 4.59
CA GLU A 41 19.02 -0.24 4.21
C GLU A 41 19.77 0.92 4.86
N ARG A 42 19.20 2.13 4.84
CA ARG A 42 19.78 3.29 5.52
C ARG A 42 19.91 3.09 7.03
N LYS A 43 18.92 2.44 7.65
CA LYS A 43 18.93 2.17 9.10
C LYS A 43 19.85 1.00 9.49
N GLY A 44 20.34 0.22 8.52
CA GLY A 44 21.14 -0.98 8.75
C GLY A 44 20.33 -2.20 9.20
N HIS A 45 19.02 -2.06 9.46
CA HIS A 45 18.14 -3.18 9.77
C HIS A 45 16.71 -2.92 9.28
N ARG A 46 16.02 -4.00 8.91
CA ARG A 46 14.61 -3.97 8.45
C ARG A 46 13.58 -4.23 9.56
N ARG A 47 14.04 -4.58 10.77
CA ARG A 47 13.16 -4.90 11.92
C ARG A 47 12.34 -3.69 12.35
N GLY A 48 11.03 -3.90 12.55
CA GLY A 48 10.08 -2.88 13.04
C GLY A 48 9.61 -1.89 11.98
N LEU A 49 9.91 -2.10 10.70
CA LEU A 49 9.40 -1.26 9.62
C LEU A 49 8.01 -1.73 9.21
N TYR A 50 7.05 -0.81 9.29
CA TYR A 50 5.75 -1.00 8.66
C TYR A 50 5.93 -1.15 7.14
N ARG A 51 5.43 -2.26 6.59
CA ARG A 51 5.52 -2.60 5.17
C ARG A 51 4.14 -2.98 4.65
N GLU A 52 3.69 -2.23 3.66
CA GLU A 52 2.54 -2.57 2.85
C GLU A 52 2.87 -3.79 1.99
N ASN A 53 2.06 -4.85 2.09
CA ASN A 53 2.32 -6.13 1.43
C ASN A 53 1.39 -6.34 0.23
N ARG A 54 0.15 -5.85 0.30
CA ARG A 54 -0.90 -6.13 -0.69
C ARG A 54 -1.79 -4.92 -0.90
N TYR A 55 -2.67 -5.00 -1.89
CA TYR A 55 -3.79 -4.08 -2.05
C TYR A 55 -5.11 -4.85 -2.14
N TYR A 56 -6.21 -4.18 -1.85
CA TYR A 56 -7.57 -4.72 -1.96
C TYR A 56 -8.50 -3.67 -2.52
N GLN A 57 -9.57 -4.10 -3.18
CA GLN A 57 -10.65 -3.22 -3.60
C GLN A 57 -11.64 -3.02 -2.44
N CYS A 58 -11.99 -1.77 -2.13
CA CYS A 58 -13.05 -1.45 -1.18
C CYS A 58 -14.42 -1.42 -1.86
N GLU A 59 -15.47 -1.34 -1.05
CA GLU A 59 -16.87 -1.32 -1.52
C GLU A 59 -17.18 -0.13 -2.44
N HIS A 60 -16.42 0.96 -2.35
CA HIS A 60 -16.54 2.13 -3.24
C HIS A 60 -15.81 1.96 -4.58
N GLY A 61 -15.32 0.76 -4.88
CA GLY A 61 -14.61 0.44 -6.14
C GLY A 61 -13.17 0.95 -6.21
N LEU A 62 -12.65 1.55 -5.14
CA LEU A 62 -11.27 2.06 -5.05
C LEU A 62 -10.32 1.01 -4.45
N PHE A 63 -9.03 1.15 -4.70
CA PHE A 63 -8.00 0.22 -4.22
C PHE A 63 -7.20 0.81 -3.07
N HIS A 64 -7.05 0.05 -1.99
CA HIS A 64 -6.30 0.43 -0.79
C HIS A 64 -5.10 -0.47 -0.57
N LEU A 65 -4.01 0.09 -0.04
CA LEU A 65 -2.85 -0.69 0.37
C LEU A 65 -3.03 -1.20 1.80
N THR A 66 -2.60 -2.43 2.05
CA THR A 66 -2.65 -3.05 3.37
C THR A 66 -1.30 -3.68 3.73
N ALA A 67 -0.96 -3.65 5.01
CA ALA A 67 0.17 -4.37 5.58
C ALA A 67 -0.18 -5.80 6.01
N LEU A 68 -1.47 -6.18 5.97
CA LEU A 68 -1.92 -7.51 6.35
C LEU A 68 -1.19 -8.60 5.55
N SER A 69 -0.86 -9.68 6.24
CA SER A 69 -0.37 -10.89 5.59
C SER A 69 -1.47 -11.53 4.74
N ARG A 70 -1.09 -12.48 3.85
CA ARG A 70 -2.07 -13.17 3.01
C ARG A 70 -3.12 -13.91 3.84
N SER A 71 -2.70 -14.59 4.90
CA SER A 71 -3.57 -15.33 5.80
C SER A 71 -4.54 -14.42 6.55
N GLU A 72 -4.07 -13.29 7.08
CA GLU A 72 -4.93 -12.34 7.79
C GLU A 72 -5.95 -11.68 6.86
N TYR A 73 -5.53 -11.32 5.65
CA TYR A 73 -6.42 -10.72 4.67
C TYR A 73 -7.53 -11.69 4.24
N LEU A 74 -7.20 -12.96 3.99
CA LEU A 74 -8.18 -13.97 3.59
C LEU A 74 -9.05 -14.43 4.76
N GLY A 75 -8.50 -14.49 5.98
CA GLY A 75 -9.24 -14.87 7.19
C GLY A 75 -10.18 -13.79 7.72
N ALA A 76 -9.88 -12.51 7.48
CA ALA A 76 -10.79 -11.39 7.81
C ALA A 76 -11.95 -11.22 6.80
N ALA A 77 -11.87 -11.88 5.65
CA ALA A 77 -12.88 -11.88 4.60
C ALA A 77 -13.82 -13.11 4.67
N ALA A 78 -13.66 -13.96 5.70
CA ALA A 78 -14.48 -15.14 5.98
C ALA A 78 -15.45 -14.86 7.14
#